data_AF-A0A2H3KHZ6-F1
#
_entry.id   AF-A0A2H3KHZ6-F1
#
_cell.length_a   1.000
_cell.length_b   1.000
_cell.length_c   1.000
_cell.angle_alpha   90.00
_cell.angle_beta   90.00
_cell.angle_gamma   90.00
#
_symmetry.space_group_name_H-M   'P 1'
#
loop_
_entity.id
_entity.type
_entity.pdbx_description
1 polymer ?
#
loop_
_entity_poly.entity_id
_entity_poly.type
_entity_poly.pdbx_seq_one_letter_code
_entity_poly.pdbx_strand_id
1 'polypeptide(L)'
;MPNNTAGTSGQVLTSAGAGTVPTWSRSNPFNIQNTSNTATANTSNIYLNGKMALGDFSASSMPATEILRTRLGDIHFQGQDTNFSDIYSTYASNTGSQFNAFNFQRSRGTLAAPTAAVNGDALGSIIFNSHTGAGFQLDATIQASKSANGAVLEFISRVSNAGFLSTSAYFMKFNDDRSMQVGNLLDGSNAVNFPYTVVAKQDGTLGVVSKTLVLSTAGLAINTNLDMRTLSLNTVKDIYFVDQNATITLPNVSSVWAGKELKFYIYGGGANITFTNGLNSALSTGTPFPTGMSFNGTTMSVGGEANRFNFITFICDGGSWWPDLRN
;
A
#
# COMPACT_ATOMS: atom_id res chain seq x y z
N MET A 1 -67.47 23.18 -22.78
CA MET A 1 -66.31 22.35 -23.20
C MET A 1 -65.91 22.75 -24.62
N PRO A 2 -64.61 22.73 -24.97
CA PRO A 2 -64.14 23.10 -26.31
C PRO A 2 -64.87 22.23 -27.35
N ASN A 3 -65.71 22.85 -28.18
CA ASN A 3 -66.52 22.19 -29.22
C ASN A 3 -67.28 20.94 -28.74
N ASN A 4 -67.77 20.93 -27.51
CA ASN A 4 -68.45 19.78 -26.89
C ASN A 4 -67.66 18.45 -26.98
N THR A 5 -66.33 18.52 -27.12
CA THR A 5 -65.47 17.36 -27.31
C THR A 5 -64.70 17.08 -26.02
N ALA A 6 -64.67 15.82 -25.60
CA ALA A 6 -63.87 15.40 -24.46
C ALA A 6 -62.36 15.52 -24.77
N GLY A 7 -61.56 15.89 -23.77
CA GLY A 7 -60.11 15.86 -23.89
C GLY A 7 -59.60 14.43 -24.09
N THR A 8 -58.52 14.29 -24.84
CA THR A 8 -57.76 13.04 -24.92
C THR A 8 -56.77 12.94 -23.75
N SER A 9 -56.32 11.72 -23.44
CA SER A 9 -55.35 11.49 -22.35
C SER A 9 -54.14 12.45 -22.44
N GLY A 10 -53.80 13.08 -21.32
CA GLY A 10 -52.70 14.04 -21.22
C GLY A 10 -53.02 15.49 -21.63
N GLN A 11 -54.27 15.79 -22.04
CA GLN A 11 -54.71 17.17 -22.26
C GLN A 11 -55.25 17.81 -20.98
N VAL A 12 -54.93 19.08 -20.77
CA VAL A 12 -55.45 19.94 -19.71
C VAL A 12 -56.32 21.01 -20.35
N LEU A 13 -57.46 21.30 -19.72
CA LEU A 13 -58.33 22.39 -20.15
C LEU A 13 -57.72 23.73 -19.70
N THR A 14 -57.26 24.53 -20.64
CA THR A 14 -56.69 25.84 -20.37
C THR A 14 -57.70 26.93 -20.67
N SER A 15 -57.83 27.89 -19.74
CA SER A 15 -58.66 29.07 -19.93
C SER A 15 -58.02 29.99 -20.97
N ALA A 16 -58.81 30.45 -21.94
CA ALA A 16 -58.39 31.46 -22.92
C ALA A 16 -58.78 32.90 -22.51
N GLY A 17 -59.31 33.07 -21.29
CA GLY A 17 -59.81 34.36 -20.78
C GLY A 17 -61.34 34.44 -20.71
N ALA A 18 -61.86 35.44 -20.00
CA ALA A 18 -63.30 35.61 -19.80
C ALA A 18 -64.05 35.76 -21.13
N GLY A 19 -65.16 35.04 -21.29
CA GLY A 19 -65.99 35.07 -22.50
C GLY A 19 -65.43 34.31 -23.71
N THR A 20 -64.26 33.68 -23.59
CA THR A 20 -63.66 32.86 -24.66
C THR A 20 -63.84 31.38 -24.38
N VAL A 21 -63.97 30.58 -25.44
CA VAL A 21 -64.07 29.12 -25.31
C VAL A 21 -62.70 28.58 -24.87
N PRO A 22 -62.62 27.81 -23.77
CA PRO A 22 -61.37 27.17 -23.34
C PRO A 22 -60.79 26.25 -24.43
N THR A 23 -59.51 25.90 -24.33
CA THR A 23 -58.84 24.99 -25.28
C THR A 23 -58.25 23.77 -24.58
N TRP A 24 -58.21 22.64 -25.27
CA TRP A 24 -57.46 21.46 -24.81
C TRP A 24 -55.99 21.62 -25.20
N SER A 25 -55.10 21.77 -24.23
CA SER A 25 -53.65 21.86 -24.45
C SER A 25 -52.92 20.68 -23.83
N ARG A 26 -51.83 20.22 -24.44
CA ARG A 26 -50.90 19.29 -23.79
C ARG A 26 -49.86 20.10 -23.01
N SER A 27 -49.74 19.85 -21.72
CA SER A 27 -48.63 20.36 -20.90
C SER A 27 -47.47 19.38 -21.03
N ASN A 28 -46.51 19.63 -21.93
CA ASN A 28 -45.23 18.91 -21.89
C ASN A 28 -44.21 19.78 -21.14
N PRO A 29 -43.63 19.29 -20.03
CA PRO A 29 -42.68 20.06 -19.24
C PRO A 29 -41.34 20.31 -19.97
N PHE A 30 -41.09 19.60 -21.07
CA PHE A 30 -39.87 19.65 -21.85
C PHE A 30 -39.92 20.67 -23.00
N ASN A 31 -38.88 21.50 -23.12
CA ASN A 31 -38.70 22.49 -24.19
C ASN A 31 -37.55 22.09 -25.13
N ILE A 32 -37.59 22.55 -26.38
CA ILE A 32 -36.48 22.36 -27.33
C ILE A 32 -35.36 23.34 -26.96
N GLN A 33 -34.12 22.83 -26.80
CA GLN A 33 -32.95 23.60 -26.41
C GLN A 33 -32.79 24.87 -27.26
N ASN A 34 -32.48 25.99 -26.60
CA ASN A 34 -32.32 27.32 -27.20
C ASN A 34 -33.58 27.88 -27.88
N THR A 35 -34.78 27.38 -27.53
CA THR A 35 -36.06 27.92 -27.99
C THR A 35 -37.06 28.06 -26.85
N SER A 36 -38.14 28.80 -27.06
CA SER A 36 -39.31 28.81 -26.18
C SER A 36 -40.35 27.74 -26.54
N ASN A 37 -40.06 26.87 -27.53
CA ASN A 37 -41.02 25.92 -28.05
C ASN A 37 -41.02 24.64 -27.19
N THR A 38 -42.22 24.19 -26.86
CA THR A 38 -42.44 22.91 -26.21
C THR A 38 -42.03 21.76 -27.14
N ALA A 39 -41.33 20.76 -26.61
CA ALA A 39 -40.95 19.59 -27.38
C ALA A 39 -42.19 18.75 -27.75
N THR A 40 -42.29 18.32 -29.00
CA THR A 40 -43.40 17.50 -29.50
C THR A 40 -43.00 16.04 -29.73
N ALA A 41 -41.71 15.72 -29.71
CA ALA A 41 -41.15 14.39 -29.86
C ALA A 41 -39.84 14.24 -29.06
N ASN A 42 -39.49 13.00 -28.69
CA ASN A 42 -38.27 12.65 -27.95
C ASN A 42 -36.98 12.62 -28.79
N THR A 43 -37.06 13.02 -30.07
CA THR A 43 -35.91 13.09 -31.00
C THR A 43 -35.25 14.47 -31.03
N SER A 44 -35.75 15.44 -30.27
CA SER A 44 -35.18 16.79 -30.16
C SER A 44 -34.17 16.87 -29.01
N ASN A 45 -33.23 17.81 -29.09
CA ASN A 45 -32.44 18.21 -27.93
C ASN A 45 -33.36 18.95 -26.95
N ILE A 46 -33.67 18.30 -25.83
CA ILE A 46 -34.69 18.73 -24.89
C ILE A 46 -34.04 19.21 -23.59
N TYR A 47 -34.56 20.29 -23.02
CA TYR A 47 -34.23 20.72 -21.66
C TYR A 47 -35.50 20.91 -20.82
N LEU A 48 -35.35 20.77 -19.49
CA LEU A 48 -36.41 21.04 -18.51
C LEU A 48 -36.09 22.34 -17.78
N ASN A 49 -37.05 23.26 -17.75
CA ASN A 49 -36.99 24.45 -16.90
C ASN A 49 -37.65 24.12 -15.54
N GLY A 50 -36.96 23.33 -14.71
CA GLY A 50 -37.51 22.85 -13.43
C GLY A 50 -36.72 21.69 -12.82
N LYS A 51 -37.18 21.19 -11.68
CA LYS A 51 -36.61 19.98 -11.06
C LYS A 51 -37.05 18.75 -11.85
N MET A 52 -36.09 17.94 -12.29
CA MET A 52 -36.36 16.66 -12.96
C MET A 52 -36.06 15.52 -11.99
N ALA A 53 -36.98 14.55 -11.89
CA ALA A 53 -36.67 13.24 -11.32
C ALA A 53 -36.51 12.24 -12.46
N LEU A 54 -35.43 11.46 -12.44
CA LEU A 54 -35.16 10.40 -13.42
C LEU A 54 -35.19 9.05 -12.68
N GLY A 55 -36.07 8.15 -13.09
CA GLY A 55 -36.21 6.82 -12.47
C GLY A 55 -37.26 5.93 -13.14
N ASP A 56 -37.20 4.62 -12.86
CA ASP A 56 -38.25 3.65 -13.18
C ASP A 56 -39.32 3.69 -12.06
N PHE A 57 -40.46 4.32 -12.35
CA PHE A 57 -41.58 4.45 -11.41
C PHE A 57 -42.55 3.26 -11.45
N SER A 58 -42.31 2.26 -12.31
CA SER A 58 -43.23 1.13 -12.50
C SER A 58 -43.11 0.06 -11.41
N ALA A 59 -41.99 0.03 -10.69
CA ALA A 59 -41.77 -0.87 -9.56
C ALA A 59 -41.36 -0.05 -8.33
N SER A 60 -42.32 0.16 -7.42
CA SER A 60 -42.20 0.90 -6.15
C SER A 60 -41.75 2.36 -6.30
N SER A 61 -42.63 3.29 -5.94
CA SER A 61 -42.38 4.73 -5.85
C SER A 61 -40.99 5.03 -5.27
N MET A 62 -40.18 5.85 -5.95
CA MET A 62 -38.96 6.40 -5.35
C MET A 62 -39.36 7.03 -4.01
N PRO A 63 -38.74 6.63 -2.88
CA PRO A 63 -39.03 7.25 -1.59
C PRO A 63 -38.78 8.75 -1.68
N ALA A 64 -39.53 9.55 -0.91
CA ALA A 64 -39.50 11.02 -0.97
C ALA A 64 -38.09 11.63 -0.74
N THR A 65 -37.14 10.83 -0.31
CA THR A 65 -35.75 11.19 -0.02
C THR A 65 -34.76 10.86 -1.15
N GLU A 66 -35.20 10.24 -2.25
CA GLU A 66 -34.33 9.80 -3.35
C GLU A 66 -34.53 10.65 -4.61
N ILE A 67 -33.45 11.26 -5.10
CA ILE A 67 -33.50 12.25 -6.20
C ILE A 67 -33.13 11.64 -7.56
N LEU A 68 -32.22 10.65 -7.59
CA LEU A 68 -31.77 9.99 -8.82
C LEU A 68 -31.44 8.52 -8.54
N ARG A 69 -32.03 7.61 -9.33
CA ARG A 69 -31.71 6.18 -9.33
C ARG A 69 -31.51 5.70 -10.75
N THR A 70 -30.36 5.10 -11.04
CA THR A 70 -30.20 4.26 -12.23
C THR A 70 -30.30 2.79 -11.83
N ARG A 71 -31.10 2.01 -12.57
CA ARG A 71 -31.21 0.55 -12.39
C ARG A 71 -30.62 -0.09 -13.63
N LEU A 72 -29.53 -0.84 -13.48
CA LEU A 72 -28.84 -1.56 -14.57
C LEU A 72 -28.20 -0.66 -15.66
N GLY A 73 -27.86 0.59 -15.34
CA GLY A 73 -27.28 1.53 -16.31
C GLY A 73 -26.20 2.43 -15.73
N ASP A 74 -25.30 2.87 -16.60
CA ASP A 74 -24.22 3.78 -16.27
C ASP A 74 -24.73 5.22 -16.16
N ILE A 75 -24.08 6.02 -15.30
CA ILE A 75 -24.23 7.47 -15.29
C ILE A 75 -22.95 8.04 -15.92
N HIS A 76 -23.09 8.68 -17.08
CA HIS A 76 -21.98 9.31 -17.79
C HIS A 76 -22.14 10.83 -17.78
N PHE A 77 -21.15 11.53 -17.21
CA PHE A 77 -21.03 12.98 -17.27
C PHE A 77 -19.92 13.33 -18.27
N GLN A 78 -20.25 14.05 -19.33
CA GLN A 78 -19.30 14.45 -20.37
C GLN A 78 -19.35 15.96 -20.60
N GLY A 79 -18.21 16.62 -20.44
CA GLY A 79 -17.99 17.99 -20.91
C GLY A 79 -17.51 17.99 -22.35
N GLN A 80 -17.90 19.03 -23.09
CA GLN A 80 -17.32 19.36 -24.39
C GLN A 80 -16.75 20.78 -24.35
N ASP A 81 -15.78 21.05 -25.21
CA ASP A 81 -15.05 22.33 -25.34
C ASP A 81 -14.15 22.69 -24.14
N THR A 82 -13.79 23.97 -24.00
CA THR A 82 -12.84 24.49 -23.00
C THR A 82 -13.38 24.51 -21.57
N ASN A 83 -14.55 23.92 -21.32
CA ASN A 83 -15.21 23.95 -20.02
C ASN A 83 -14.90 22.68 -19.22
N PHE A 84 -14.55 22.85 -17.95
CA PHE A 84 -14.30 21.74 -17.04
C PHE A 84 -15.63 21.04 -16.68
N SER A 85 -15.60 19.71 -16.60
CA SER A 85 -16.69 18.94 -15.99
C SER A 85 -16.30 18.62 -14.56
N ASP A 86 -16.97 19.28 -13.64
CA ASP A 86 -16.77 19.05 -12.22
C ASP A 86 -17.94 18.26 -11.64
N ILE A 87 -17.63 17.34 -10.73
CA ILE A 87 -18.63 16.67 -9.90
C ILE A 87 -18.40 17.11 -8.46
N TYR A 88 -19.26 18.00 -7.97
CA TYR A 88 -19.22 18.45 -6.58
C TYR A 88 -20.17 17.62 -5.71
N SER A 89 -19.68 17.13 -4.57
CA SER A 89 -20.49 16.55 -3.51
C SER A 89 -20.36 17.39 -2.24
N THR A 90 -21.38 18.20 -1.96
CA THR A 90 -21.42 19.08 -0.79
C THR A 90 -22.53 18.65 0.14
N TYR A 91 -22.22 18.55 1.43
CA TYR A 91 -23.19 18.18 2.46
C TYR A 91 -22.97 19.01 3.70
N ALA A 92 -24.07 19.47 4.28
CA ALA A 92 -24.08 20.19 5.54
C ALA A 92 -24.96 19.42 6.52
N SER A 93 -24.40 19.10 7.69
CA SER A 93 -25.13 18.47 8.80
C SER A 93 -24.76 19.15 10.11
N ASN A 94 -25.74 19.24 10.99
CA ASN A 94 -25.60 19.71 12.37
C ASN A 94 -25.37 18.56 13.37
N THR A 95 -25.19 17.33 12.89
CA THR A 95 -24.91 16.14 13.71
C THR A 95 -23.68 15.39 13.19
N GLY A 96 -22.83 14.89 14.09
CA GLY A 96 -21.54 14.26 13.76
C GLY A 96 -21.63 12.88 13.09
N SER A 97 -22.82 12.30 12.96
CA SER A 97 -23.01 10.93 12.44
C SER A 97 -23.27 10.86 10.93
N GLN A 98 -23.36 12.00 10.25
CA GLN A 98 -23.69 12.08 8.83
C GLN A 98 -22.51 12.68 8.05
N PHE A 99 -22.07 11.99 7.01
CA PHE A 99 -20.92 12.38 6.19
C PHE A 99 -21.22 12.11 4.71
N ASN A 100 -20.55 12.86 3.84
CA ASN A 100 -20.53 12.53 2.41
C ASN A 100 -19.63 11.33 2.17
N ALA A 101 -20.19 10.28 1.56
CA ALA A 101 -19.47 9.07 1.23
C ALA A 101 -19.71 8.66 -0.22
N PHE A 102 -18.63 8.26 -0.89
CA PHE A 102 -18.73 7.43 -2.08
C PHE A 102 -18.67 5.97 -1.63
N ASN A 103 -19.82 5.30 -1.65
CA ASN A 103 -19.96 3.93 -1.17
C ASN A 103 -19.94 2.95 -2.36
N PHE A 104 -18.93 2.08 -2.40
CA PHE A 104 -18.84 0.99 -3.36
C PHE A 104 -19.30 -0.30 -2.69
N GLN A 105 -20.40 -0.88 -3.18
CA GLN A 105 -20.92 -2.14 -2.68
C GLN A 105 -20.92 -3.19 -3.77
N ARG A 106 -20.36 -4.36 -3.45
CA ARG A 106 -20.37 -5.52 -4.31
C ARG A 106 -20.82 -6.74 -3.52
N SER A 107 -21.72 -7.51 -4.13
CA SER A 107 -21.94 -8.91 -3.81
C SER A 107 -21.62 -9.75 -5.05
N ARG A 108 -21.44 -11.05 -4.87
CA ARG A 108 -21.56 -12.03 -5.97
C ARG A 108 -23.03 -12.42 -6.13
N GLY A 109 -23.36 -13.25 -7.12
CA GLY A 109 -24.72 -13.73 -7.37
C GLY A 109 -25.60 -12.70 -8.10
N THR A 110 -26.93 -12.86 -7.99
CA THR A 110 -27.90 -11.91 -8.57
C THR A 110 -28.43 -10.97 -7.51
N LEU A 111 -29.10 -9.89 -7.91
CA LEU A 111 -29.78 -9.00 -6.96
C LEU A 111 -30.81 -9.75 -6.10
N ALA A 112 -31.47 -10.78 -6.66
CA ALA A 112 -32.46 -11.58 -5.95
C ALA A 112 -31.84 -12.68 -5.06
N ALA A 113 -30.58 -13.07 -5.33
CA ALA A 113 -29.86 -14.10 -4.59
C ALA A 113 -28.37 -13.72 -4.47
N PRO A 114 -28.03 -12.73 -3.62
CA PRO A 114 -26.66 -12.29 -3.43
C PRO A 114 -25.84 -13.36 -2.72
N THR A 115 -24.60 -13.53 -3.13
CA THR A 115 -23.61 -14.42 -2.50
C THR A 115 -22.39 -13.63 -2.03
N ALA A 116 -21.64 -14.22 -1.10
CA ALA A 116 -20.51 -13.56 -0.46
C ALA A 116 -19.39 -13.24 -1.47
N ALA A 117 -18.81 -12.04 -1.37
CA ALA A 117 -17.55 -11.72 -2.02
C ALA A 117 -16.41 -12.56 -1.40
N VAL A 118 -15.47 -13.00 -2.21
CA VAL A 118 -14.32 -13.82 -1.78
C VAL A 118 -13.03 -13.00 -1.83
N ASN A 119 -11.98 -13.51 -1.18
CA ASN A 119 -10.68 -12.85 -1.15
C ASN A 119 -10.16 -12.60 -2.58
N GLY A 120 -9.71 -11.37 -2.84
CA GLY A 120 -9.25 -10.90 -4.14
C GLY A 120 -10.34 -10.25 -5.01
N ASP A 121 -11.61 -10.29 -4.62
CA ASP A 121 -12.67 -9.58 -5.35
C ASP A 121 -12.46 -8.06 -5.29
N ALA A 122 -12.47 -7.41 -6.46
CA ALA A 122 -12.49 -5.95 -6.55
C ALA A 122 -13.85 -5.40 -6.09
N LEU A 123 -13.86 -4.59 -5.04
CA LEU A 123 -15.08 -4.01 -4.47
C LEU A 123 -15.49 -2.70 -5.17
N GLY A 124 -14.51 -1.98 -5.70
CA GLY A 124 -14.69 -0.75 -6.45
C GLY A 124 -13.35 -0.06 -6.72
N SER A 125 -13.34 0.88 -7.66
CA SER A 125 -12.14 1.64 -8.00
C SER A 125 -12.45 3.06 -8.46
N ILE A 126 -11.54 3.98 -8.19
CA ILE A 126 -11.43 5.30 -8.83
C ILE A 126 -10.28 5.22 -9.83
N ILE A 127 -10.55 5.54 -11.09
CA ILE A 127 -9.62 5.35 -12.22
C ILE A 127 -9.30 6.70 -12.84
N PHE A 128 -8.02 6.98 -13.07
CA PHE A 128 -7.52 8.19 -13.70
C PHE A 128 -6.85 7.83 -15.02
N ASN A 129 -7.41 8.30 -16.13
CA ASN A 129 -6.87 8.10 -17.47
C ASN A 129 -6.48 9.46 -18.08
N SER A 130 -5.44 9.48 -18.91
CA SER A 130 -5.13 10.62 -19.79
C SER A 130 -5.15 10.20 -21.25
N HIS A 131 -5.40 11.17 -22.15
CA HIS A 131 -5.29 10.96 -23.59
C HIS A 131 -3.87 11.30 -24.06
N THR A 132 -3.18 10.35 -24.68
CA THR A 132 -1.78 10.51 -25.12
C THR A 132 -1.62 11.07 -26.54
N GLY A 133 -2.73 11.40 -27.20
CA GLY A 133 -2.77 11.78 -28.61
C GLY A 133 -3.07 10.60 -29.55
N ALA A 134 -2.77 9.38 -29.13
CA ALA A 134 -3.14 8.14 -29.84
C ALA A 134 -4.35 7.43 -29.22
N GLY A 135 -4.65 7.69 -27.94
CA GLY A 135 -5.79 7.13 -27.21
C GLY A 135 -5.69 7.40 -25.72
N PHE A 136 -6.69 6.92 -24.97
CA PHE A 136 -6.66 6.98 -23.51
C PHE A 136 -5.75 5.90 -22.91
N GLN A 137 -4.97 6.26 -21.90
CA GLN A 137 -4.12 5.37 -21.11
C GLN A 137 -4.41 5.53 -19.62
N LEU A 138 -4.23 4.44 -18.87
CA LEU A 138 -4.37 4.44 -17.42
C LEU A 138 -3.12 5.04 -16.76
N ASP A 139 -3.32 6.07 -15.93
CA ASP A 139 -2.23 6.74 -15.21
C ASP A 139 -2.24 6.43 -13.70
N ALA A 140 -3.41 6.26 -13.10
CA ALA A 140 -3.54 5.91 -11.69
C ALA A 140 -4.86 5.22 -11.36
N THR A 141 -4.84 4.40 -10.29
CA THR A 141 -6.04 3.77 -9.74
C THR A 141 -6.01 3.76 -8.22
N ILE A 142 -7.15 4.01 -7.60
CA ILE A 142 -7.40 3.68 -6.18
C ILE A 142 -8.40 2.54 -6.17
N GLN A 143 -8.05 1.38 -5.61
CA GLN A 143 -8.90 0.19 -5.65
C GLN A 143 -9.06 -0.42 -4.26
N ALA A 144 -10.29 -0.81 -3.94
CA ALA A 144 -10.57 -1.63 -2.76
C ALA A 144 -10.76 -3.09 -3.16
N SER A 145 -10.17 -4.01 -2.40
CA SER A 145 -10.33 -5.45 -2.60
C SER A 145 -10.74 -6.16 -1.30
N LYS A 146 -11.51 -7.24 -1.43
CA LYS A 146 -11.85 -8.09 -0.29
C LYS A 146 -10.62 -8.87 0.15
N SER A 147 -10.24 -8.75 1.43
CA SER A 147 -9.22 -9.56 2.09
C SER A 147 -9.86 -10.53 3.09
N ALA A 148 -9.09 -11.52 3.56
CA ALA A 148 -9.52 -12.53 4.52
C ALA A 148 -10.07 -11.90 5.82
N ASN A 149 -9.44 -10.81 6.28
CA ASN A 149 -9.72 -10.19 7.58
C ASN A 149 -10.51 -8.86 7.50
N GLY A 150 -10.93 -8.43 6.31
CA GLY A 150 -11.59 -7.13 6.10
C GLY A 150 -11.42 -6.64 4.67
N ALA A 151 -11.92 -5.43 4.33
CA ALA A 151 -11.54 -4.81 3.06
C ALA A 151 -10.16 -4.15 3.22
N VAL A 152 -9.25 -4.38 2.26
CA VAL A 152 -7.95 -3.69 2.24
C VAL A 152 -8.07 -2.55 1.23
N LEU A 153 -7.71 -1.34 1.67
CA LEU A 153 -7.54 -0.20 0.78
C LEU A 153 -6.16 -0.29 0.14
N GLU A 154 -6.13 -0.51 -1.17
CA GLU A 154 -4.90 -0.62 -1.94
C GLU A 154 -4.73 0.63 -2.81
N PHE A 155 -3.70 1.42 -2.53
CA PHE A 155 -3.29 2.51 -3.40
C PHE A 155 -2.33 1.96 -4.45
N ILE A 156 -2.83 1.70 -5.66
CA ILE A 156 -2.01 1.20 -6.77
C ILE A 156 -1.81 2.32 -7.80
N SER A 157 -0.70 3.06 -7.67
CA SER A 157 -0.25 3.92 -8.78
C SER A 157 0.40 3.02 -9.86
N ARG A 158 -0.39 2.61 -10.85
CA ARG A 158 0.14 2.02 -12.08
C ARG A 158 0.38 3.13 -13.09
N VAL A 159 1.57 3.71 -13.05
CA VAL A 159 1.98 4.73 -14.03
C VAL A 159 2.42 3.99 -15.31
N SER A 160 1.63 4.11 -16.38
CA SER A 160 1.92 3.42 -17.65
C SER A 160 2.93 4.17 -18.54
N ASN A 161 3.31 5.42 -18.19
CA ASN A 161 4.32 6.16 -18.93
C ASN A 161 5.26 6.97 -18.01
N ALA A 162 6.55 6.73 -18.17
CA ALA A 162 7.65 7.19 -17.33
C ALA A 162 7.72 8.72 -17.20
N GLY A 163 7.70 9.24 -15.97
CA GLY A 163 7.98 10.65 -15.71
C GLY A 163 8.07 11.05 -14.23
N PHE A 164 7.38 10.33 -13.34
CA PHE A 164 7.51 10.57 -11.89
C PHE A 164 8.00 9.36 -11.09
N LEU A 165 8.04 8.16 -11.67
CA LEU A 165 8.48 6.91 -11.03
C LEU A 165 9.08 5.93 -12.06
N SER A 166 10.13 6.31 -12.79
CA SER A 166 10.89 5.33 -13.59
C SER A 166 12.05 4.78 -12.76
N THR A 167 11.83 3.61 -12.16
CA THR A 167 12.79 2.48 -11.99
C THR A 167 12.34 1.53 -10.88
N SER A 168 11.33 1.88 -10.08
CA SER A 168 10.90 1.02 -8.98
C SER A 168 9.49 1.36 -8.49
N ALA A 169 8.55 0.41 -8.63
CA ALA A 169 7.19 0.62 -8.16
C ALA A 169 7.17 0.55 -6.63
N TYR A 170 6.97 1.70 -5.98
CA TYR A 170 6.74 1.76 -4.54
C TYR A 170 5.28 1.42 -4.24
N PHE A 171 5.04 0.43 -3.39
CA PHE A 171 3.71 0.09 -2.90
C PHE A 171 3.63 0.33 -1.40
N MET A 172 2.51 0.92 -0.99
CA MET A 172 2.14 1.11 0.41
C MET A 172 1.06 0.09 0.76
N LYS A 173 1.38 -0.81 1.69
CA LYS A 173 0.42 -1.78 2.25
C LYS A 173 0.13 -1.41 3.69
N PHE A 174 -1.15 -1.26 4.01
CA PHE A 174 -1.63 -1.20 5.39
C PHE A 174 -1.91 -2.63 5.86
N ASN A 175 -1.27 -3.03 6.96
CA ASN A 175 -1.46 -4.34 7.55
C ASN A 175 -2.55 -4.31 8.65
N ASP A 176 -3.07 -5.48 8.98
CA ASP A 176 -4.10 -5.65 10.02
C ASP A 176 -3.62 -5.21 11.42
N ASP A 177 -2.31 -5.17 11.64
CA ASP A 177 -1.67 -4.71 12.89
C ASP A 177 -1.49 -3.18 12.99
N ARG A 178 -2.10 -2.42 12.06
CA ARG A 178 -1.97 -0.96 11.93
C ARG A 178 -0.57 -0.48 11.54
N SER A 179 0.32 -1.38 11.10
CA SER A 179 1.59 -0.99 10.49
C SER A 179 1.40 -0.63 9.01
N MET A 180 2.24 0.27 8.50
CA MET A 180 2.35 0.55 7.08
C MET A 180 3.70 0.04 6.57
N GLN A 181 3.66 -0.78 5.54
CA GLN A 181 4.83 -1.25 4.84
C GLN A 181 4.97 -0.49 3.52
N VAL A 182 6.15 0.09 3.30
CA VAL A 182 6.53 0.69 2.02
C VAL A 182 7.56 -0.25 1.40
N GLY A 183 7.18 -0.91 0.31
CA GLY A 183 8.08 -1.82 -0.39
C GLY A 183 8.37 -1.33 -1.78
N ASN A 184 9.44 -1.90 -2.35
CA ASN A 184 9.88 -1.57 -3.69
C ASN A 184 9.94 -2.82 -4.57
N LEU A 185 9.34 -2.78 -5.76
CA LEU A 185 9.48 -3.80 -6.79
C LEU A 185 10.70 -3.43 -7.60
N LEU A 186 11.82 -4.09 -7.31
CA LEU A 186 12.95 -4.12 -8.24
C LEU A 186 12.52 -4.89 -9.48
N ASP A 187 12.71 -4.28 -10.64
CA ASP A 187 12.30 -4.83 -11.93
C ASP A 187 12.88 -6.24 -12.12
N GLY A 188 12.02 -7.22 -12.44
CA GLY A 188 12.40 -8.63 -12.64
C GLY A 188 12.54 -9.52 -11.39
N SER A 189 12.21 -9.04 -10.18
CA SER A 189 12.29 -9.84 -8.94
C SER A 189 10.91 -10.29 -8.44
N ASN A 190 10.74 -11.60 -8.18
CA ASN A 190 9.54 -12.18 -7.54
C ASN A 190 9.46 -11.89 -6.03
N ALA A 191 10.45 -11.18 -5.47
CA ALA A 191 10.57 -10.92 -4.04
C ALA A 191 10.38 -9.42 -3.76
N VAL A 192 9.20 -9.09 -3.26
CA VAL A 192 8.90 -7.78 -2.70
C VAL A 192 9.80 -7.53 -1.48
N ASN A 193 10.70 -6.55 -1.57
CA ASN A 193 11.54 -6.14 -0.45
C ASN A 193 10.88 -4.98 0.33
N PHE A 194 10.70 -5.15 1.64
CA PHE A 194 10.17 -4.13 2.56
C PHE A 194 11.29 -3.68 3.52
N PRO A 195 12.19 -2.78 3.08
CA PRO A 195 13.33 -2.34 3.90
C PRO A 195 12.92 -1.54 5.15
N TYR A 196 11.70 -1.00 5.16
CA TYR A 196 11.21 -0.12 6.19
C TYR A 196 9.82 -0.53 6.67
N THR A 197 9.61 -0.49 7.99
CA THR A 197 8.29 -0.47 8.60
C THR A 197 8.03 0.94 9.09
N VAL A 198 6.94 1.56 8.67
CA VAL A 198 6.50 2.83 9.24
C VAL A 198 5.63 2.52 10.47
N VAL A 199 6.01 3.08 11.61
CA VAL A 199 5.30 2.91 12.89
C VAL A 199 4.82 4.27 13.39
N ALA A 200 3.69 4.28 14.09
CA ALA A 200 3.28 5.44 14.87
C ALA A 200 4.18 5.55 16.11
N LYS A 201 4.79 6.71 16.31
CA LYS A 201 5.53 7.03 17.54
C LYS A 201 4.57 7.47 18.63
N GLN A 202 5.06 7.45 19.86
CA GLN A 202 4.29 7.85 21.05
C GLN A 202 3.92 9.35 21.04
N ASP A 203 4.64 10.16 20.28
CA ASP A 203 4.37 11.60 20.07
C ASP A 203 3.31 11.87 18.98
N GLY A 204 2.70 10.83 18.42
CA GLY A 204 1.71 10.93 17.34
C GLY A 204 2.31 11.17 15.94
N THR A 205 3.63 11.26 15.82
CA THR A 205 4.31 11.36 14.52
C THR A 205 4.57 9.98 13.91
N LEU A 206 4.80 9.95 12.60
CA LEU A 206 5.22 8.73 11.92
C LEU A 206 6.74 8.60 12.00
N GLY A 207 7.20 7.41 12.41
CA GLY A 207 8.61 7.04 12.44
C GLY A 207 8.90 5.95 11.42
N VAL A 208 10.06 6.02 10.80
CA VAL A 208 10.59 4.92 9.99
C VAL A 208 11.42 4.05 10.92
N VAL A 209 10.97 2.82 11.15
CA VAL A 209 11.84 1.79 11.70
C VAL A 209 12.49 1.14 10.49
N SER A 210 13.78 1.46 10.28
CA SER A 210 14.60 0.57 9.48
C SER A 210 14.47 -0.78 10.14
N LYS A 211 13.98 -1.80 9.42
CA LYS A 211 14.24 -3.16 9.89
C LYS A 211 15.76 -3.19 10.02
N THR A 212 16.27 -3.35 11.24
CA THR A 212 17.69 -3.56 11.44
C THR A 212 18.01 -4.73 10.54
N LEU A 213 18.72 -4.44 9.46
CA LEU A 213 19.42 -5.43 8.70
C LEU A 213 20.45 -5.96 9.70
N VAL A 214 20.05 -6.97 10.49
CA VAL A 214 20.98 -8.05 10.81
C VAL A 214 21.53 -8.41 9.44
N LEU A 215 22.84 -8.24 9.24
CA LEU A 215 23.48 -8.66 8.01
C LEU A 215 23.09 -10.12 7.74
N SER A 216 22.05 -10.35 6.94
CA SER A 216 21.98 -11.48 6.05
C SER A 216 22.47 -10.94 4.73
N THR A 217 23.79 -10.89 4.58
CA THR A 217 24.33 -11.22 3.25
C THR A 217 23.66 -12.53 2.87
N ALA A 218 22.98 -12.56 1.72
CA ALA A 218 22.32 -13.74 1.20
C ALA A 218 23.27 -14.95 1.36
N GLY A 219 23.00 -15.81 2.34
CA GLY A 219 23.87 -16.93 2.69
C GLY A 219 24.22 -17.12 4.19
N LEU A 220 24.07 -16.13 5.07
CA LEU A 220 24.30 -16.35 6.51
C LEU A 220 23.01 -16.75 7.23
N ALA A 221 22.58 -17.98 6.98
CA ALA A 221 21.78 -18.68 7.96
C ALA A 221 22.67 -18.82 9.23
N ILE A 222 22.13 -18.54 10.41
CA ILE A 222 22.80 -18.75 11.72
C ILE A 222 22.92 -20.27 11.92
N ASN A 223 23.75 -20.88 11.08
CA ASN A 223 23.91 -22.30 10.89
C ASN A 223 25.42 -22.51 10.80
N THR A 224 26.01 -22.55 11.99
CA THR A 224 27.33 -23.11 12.34
C THR A 224 28.60 -22.53 11.73
N ASN A 225 28.63 -21.80 10.60
CA ASN A 225 29.87 -21.23 10.05
C ASN A 225 29.70 -19.79 9.53
N LEU A 226 30.44 -18.83 10.10
CA LEU A 226 30.55 -17.44 9.63
C LEU A 226 31.91 -17.25 8.94
N ASP A 227 31.91 -16.94 7.64
CA ASP A 227 33.15 -16.64 6.90
C ASP A 227 33.25 -15.15 6.58
N MET A 228 34.26 -14.48 7.17
CA MET A 228 34.47 -13.04 7.06
C MET A 228 35.61 -12.67 6.10
N ARG A 229 36.22 -13.62 5.39
CA ARG A 229 37.44 -13.38 4.57
C ARG A 229 37.30 -12.26 3.55
N THR A 230 36.10 -12.05 3.02
CA THR A 230 35.79 -11.07 1.97
C THR A 230 35.18 -9.76 2.51
N LEU A 231 34.97 -9.64 3.82
CA LEU A 231 34.39 -8.44 4.42
C LEU A 231 35.39 -7.27 4.41
N SER A 232 34.86 -6.07 4.14
CA SER A 232 35.62 -4.83 4.22
C SER A 232 35.48 -4.17 5.60
N LEU A 233 36.42 -3.32 5.99
CA LEU A 233 36.40 -2.65 7.30
C LEU A 233 35.09 -1.87 7.56
N ASN A 234 34.51 -1.27 6.51
CA ASN A 234 33.28 -0.47 6.64
C ASN A 234 32.01 -1.33 6.82
N THR A 235 32.12 -2.64 6.62
CA THR A 235 30.98 -3.57 6.67
C THR A 235 30.87 -4.37 7.96
N VAL A 236 31.89 -4.34 8.82
CA VAL A 236 31.88 -5.11 10.07
C VAL A 236 31.42 -4.24 11.25
N LYS A 237 30.43 -4.72 11.98
CA LYS A 237 29.89 -4.15 13.23
C LYS A 237 30.01 -5.19 14.35
N ASP A 238 29.52 -4.86 15.53
CA ASP A 238 29.44 -5.79 16.66
C ASP A 238 28.69 -7.07 16.27
N ILE A 239 29.29 -8.22 16.58
CA ILE A 239 28.74 -9.54 16.22
C ILE A 239 28.22 -10.21 17.49
N TYR A 240 26.96 -10.65 17.48
CA TYR A 240 26.30 -11.27 18.63
C TYR A 240 25.99 -12.74 18.36
N PHE A 241 26.34 -13.61 19.31
CA PHE A 241 26.01 -15.03 19.31
C PHE A 241 25.08 -15.36 20.47
N VAL A 242 24.04 -16.15 20.20
CA VAL A 242 23.07 -16.58 21.20
C VAL A 242 23.00 -18.11 21.21
N ASP A 243 23.61 -18.73 22.22
CA ASP A 243 23.46 -20.15 22.62
C ASP A 243 23.66 -21.19 21.50
N GLN A 244 24.66 -20.96 20.62
CA GLN A 244 24.94 -21.84 19.48
C GLN A 244 26.43 -22.05 19.21
N ASN A 245 26.78 -23.27 18.80
CA ASN A 245 28.11 -23.60 18.31
C ASN A 245 28.36 -22.90 16.95
N ALA A 246 29.54 -22.31 16.78
CA ALA A 246 29.89 -21.61 15.55
C ALA A 246 31.37 -21.71 15.21
N THR A 247 31.72 -21.80 13.93
CA THR A 247 33.06 -21.56 13.42
C THR A 247 33.10 -20.19 12.75
N ILE A 248 34.01 -19.33 13.14
CA ILE A 248 34.18 -17.99 12.62
C ILE A 248 35.53 -17.90 11.93
N THR A 249 35.51 -17.68 10.63
CA THR A 249 36.72 -17.39 9.85
C THR A 249 36.90 -15.88 9.82
N LEU A 250 37.95 -15.36 10.46
CA LEU A 250 38.24 -13.93 10.53
C LEU A 250 38.57 -13.35 9.14
N PRO A 251 38.46 -12.02 8.95
CA PRO A 251 38.88 -11.38 7.70
C PRO A 251 40.34 -11.67 7.35
N ASN A 252 40.68 -11.61 6.06
CA ASN A 252 42.08 -11.73 5.65
C ASN A 252 42.91 -10.59 6.25
N VAL A 253 43.97 -10.96 6.95
CA VAL A 253 44.92 -10.01 7.55
C VAL A 253 45.52 -9.11 6.47
N SER A 254 45.55 -7.81 6.74
CA SER A 254 46.17 -6.82 5.86
C SER A 254 46.42 -5.54 6.63
N SER A 255 47.22 -4.64 6.05
CA SER A 255 47.48 -3.31 6.61
C SER A 255 46.20 -2.48 6.84
N VAL A 256 45.09 -2.79 6.15
CA VAL A 256 43.78 -2.13 6.35
C VAL A 256 43.20 -2.44 7.74
N TRP A 257 43.49 -3.62 8.29
CA TRP A 257 43.01 -4.06 9.60
C TRP A 257 43.97 -3.69 10.74
N ALA A 258 45.19 -3.21 10.45
CA ALA A 258 46.18 -2.88 11.47
C ALA A 258 45.65 -1.86 12.49
N GLY A 259 45.73 -2.21 13.78
CA GLY A 259 45.22 -1.43 14.91
C GLY A 259 43.69 -1.42 15.06
N LYS A 260 42.95 -2.27 14.33
CA LYS A 260 41.49 -2.37 14.42
C LYS A 260 41.05 -3.54 15.30
N GLU A 261 39.93 -3.33 15.98
CA GLU A 261 39.30 -4.29 16.88
C GLU A 261 38.05 -4.91 16.24
N LEU A 262 37.87 -6.21 16.43
CA LEU A 262 36.64 -6.94 16.15
C LEU A 262 36.09 -7.51 17.47
N LYS A 263 34.85 -7.17 17.80
CA LYS A 263 34.18 -7.59 19.04
C LYS A 263 33.08 -8.59 18.77
N PHE A 264 33.14 -9.69 19.50
CA PHE A 264 32.20 -10.81 19.44
C PHE A 264 31.56 -10.99 20.80
N TYR A 265 30.25 -10.81 20.88
CA TYR A 265 29.47 -10.92 22.11
C TYR A 265 28.85 -12.32 22.20
N ILE A 266 29.09 -13.03 23.30
CA ILE A 266 28.64 -14.41 23.50
C ILE A 266 27.57 -14.43 24.59
N TYR A 267 26.35 -14.80 24.20
CA TYR A 267 25.20 -14.88 25.09
C TYR A 267 24.69 -16.32 25.17
N GLY A 268 24.82 -16.99 26.31
CA GLY A 268 24.44 -18.42 26.47
C GLY A 268 25.56 -19.27 27.08
N GLY A 269 25.21 -20.41 27.67
CA GLY A 269 26.09 -21.18 28.56
C GLY A 269 26.81 -22.39 27.94
N GLY A 270 26.32 -22.92 26.81
CA GLY A 270 26.79 -24.19 26.25
C GLY A 270 27.50 -24.11 24.89
N ALA A 271 27.65 -22.92 24.32
CA ALA A 271 28.18 -22.73 22.97
C ALA A 271 29.70 -22.94 22.89
N ASN A 272 30.14 -23.76 21.94
CA ASN A 272 31.54 -23.86 21.52
C ASN A 272 31.74 -23.04 20.24
N ILE A 273 32.47 -21.93 20.35
CA ILE A 273 32.82 -21.05 19.25
C ILE A 273 34.29 -21.25 18.89
N THR A 274 34.56 -21.44 17.61
CA THR A 274 35.89 -21.70 17.07
C THR A 274 36.27 -20.58 16.11
N PHE A 275 37.33 -19.82 16.40
CA PHE A 275 37.86 -18.79 15.53
C PHE A 275 39.04 -19.32 14.72
N THR A 276 39.08 -18.98 13.44
CA THR A 276 40.12 -19.40 12.49
C THR A 276 40.56 -18.23 11.60
N ASN A 277 41.63 -18.46 10.83
CA ASN A 277 42.23 -17.56 9.84
C ASN A 277 43.06 -16.40 10.44
N GLY A 278 44.34 -16.33 10.03
CA GLY A 278 45.25 -15.24 10.40
C GLY A 278 45.64 -15.16 11.88
N LEU A 279 45.31 -16.17 12.70
CA LEU A 279 45.72 -16.23 14.11
C LEU A 279 47.20 -16.63 14.24
N ASN A 280 47.89 -16.12 15.26
CA ASN A 280 49.32 -16.36 15.49
C ASN A 280 49.61 -16.91 16.90
N SER A 281 50.70 -17.69 17.04
CA SER A 281 51.07 -18.51 18.20
C SER A 281 51.77 -17.82 19.35
N ALA A 282 52.18 -16.56 19.18
CA ALA A 282 52.81 -15.81 20.27
C ALA A 282 51.88 -15.54 21.48
N LEU A 283 50.59 -15.90 21.38
CA LEU A 283 49.60 -15.91 22.46
C LEU A 283 49.97 -16.76 23.68
N SER A 284 50.86 -17.76 23.53
CA SER A 284 51.21 -18.67 24.63
C SER A 284 52.33 -18.16 25.55
N THR A 285 52.85 -16.95 25.35
CA THR A 285 54.04 -16.47 26.06
C THR A 285 53.70 -15.57 27.25
N GLY A 286 53.07 -16.16 28.28
CA GLY A 286 53.17 -15.62 29.64
C GLY A 286 51.87 -15.44 30.42
N THR A 287 50.70 -15.41 29.78
CA THR A 287 49.39 -15.34 30.45
C THR A 287 48.57 -16.59 30.16
N PRO A 288 48.13 -17.35 31.19
CA PRO A 288 47.23 -18.48 30.96
C PRO A 288 45.91 -17.99 30.37
N PHE A 289 45.35 -18.75 29.42
CA PHE A 289 44.03 -18.45 28.86
C PHE A 289 42.96 -18.48 29.98
N PRO A 290 41.95 -17.60 29.91
CA PRO A 290 40.78 -17.72 30.78
C PRO A 290 40.11 -19.09 30.66
N THR A 291 39.45 -19.53 31.74
CA THR A 291 38.74 -20.81 31.77
C THR A 291 37.78 -20.94 30.58
N GLY A 292 37.88 -22.05 29.85
CA GLY A 292 37.04 -22.33 28.68
C GLY A 292 37.56 -21.75 27.37
N MET A 293 38.70 -21.04 27.37
CA MET A 293 39.41 -20.65 26.15
C MET A 293 40.66 -21.52 25.95
N SER A 294 40.93 -21.90 24.70
CA SER A 294 42.16 -22.60 24.32
C SER A 294 42.62 -22.20 22.92
N PHE A 295 43.92 -22.33 22.67
CA PHE A 295 44.51 -22.01 21.37
C PHE A 295 45.55 -23.08 20.99
N ASN A 296 45.51 -23.55 19.74
CA ASN A 296 46.33 -24.67 19.28
C ASN A 296 47.41 -24.29 18.24
N GLY A 297 47.63 -23.01 17.98
CA GLY A 297 48.56 -22.52 16.95
C GLY A 297 47.87 -21.88 15.75
N THR A 298 46.68 -22.35 15.38
CA THR A 298 45.94 -21.86 14.21
C THR A 298 44.48 -21.54 14.50
N THR A 299 43.98 -22.03 15.63
CA THR A 299 42.57 -22.01 15.99
C THR A 299 42.42 -21.63 17.45
N MET A 300 41.51 -20.70 17.74
CA MET A 300 41.08 -20.36 19.08
C MET A 300 39.69 -20.97 19.34
N SER A 301 39.57 -21.75 20.40
CA SER A 301 38.31 -22.34 20.84
C SER A 301 37.85 -21.67 22.12
N VAL A 302 36.58 -21.31 22.18
CA VAL A 302 35.94 -20.64 23.30
C VAL A 302 34.67 -21.40 23.61
N GLY A 303 34.55 -21.91 24.83
CA GLY A 303 33.35 -22.60 25.25
C GLY A 303 33.24 -22.73 26.76
N GLY A 304 32.21 -23.46 27.18
CA GLY A 304 31.89 -23.66 28.58
C GLY A 304 31.20 -22.47 29.26
N GLU A 305 30.52 -22.77 30.36
CA GLU A 305 29.65 -21.84 31.10
C GLU A 305 30.39 -20.58 31.61
N ALA A 306 31.73 -20.65 31.77
CA ALA A 306 32.55 -19.52 32.20
C ALA A 306 32.60 -18.37 31.18
N ASN A 307 32.26 -18.63 29.91
CA ASN A 307 32.24 -17.64 28.84
C ASN A 307 30.84 -17.09 28.53
N ARG A 308 29.85 -17.40 29.38
CA ARG A 308 28.50 -16.87 29.29
C ARG A 308 28.49 -15.37 29.58
N PHE A 309 27.90 -14.58 28.67
CA PHE A 309 27.88 -13.11 28.75
C PHE A 309 29.27 -12.45 28.65
N ASN A 310 30.25 -13.15 28.07
CA ASN A 310 31.56 -12.59 27.81
C ASN A 310 31.63 -11.98 26.39
N PHE A 311 32.61 -11.11 26.17
CA PHE A 311 32.95 -10.63 24.85
C PHE A 311 34.40 -10.96 24.52
N ILE A 312 34.67 -11.21 23.25
CA ILE A 312 36.01 -11.52 22.75
C ILE A 312 36.38 -10.44 21.76
N THR A 313 37.53 -9.83 21.99
CA THR A 313 38.07 -8.82 21.10
C THR A 313 39.26 -9.41 20.35
N PHE A 314 39.31 -9.25 19.03
CA PHE A 314 40.49 -9.52 18.24
C PHE A 314 41.06 -8.22 17.70
N ILE A 315 42.35 -7.99 17.89
CA ILE A 315 43.11 -6.86 17.35
C ILE A 315 43.94 -7.38 16.18
N CYS A 316 44.01 -6.67 15.05
CA CYS A 316 44.97 -7.02 13.98
C CYS A 316 46.20 -6.10 14.05
N ASP A 317 47.41 -6.65 13.86
CA ASP A 317 48.65 -5.86 13.75
C ASP A 317 49.06 -5.57 12.29
N GLY A 318 48.25 -6.02 11.33
CA GLY A 318 48.51 -5.94 9.89
C GLY A 318 49.06 -7.23 9.27
N GLY A 319 49.58 -8.15 10.07
CA GLY A 319 50.07 -9.48 9.64
C GLY A 319 49.37 -10.66 10.33
N SER A 320 48.69 -10.43 11.44
CA SER A 320 48.03 -11.44 12.26
C SER A 320 46.87 -10.86 13.06
N TRP A 321 45.95 -11.73 13.50
CA TRP A 321 44.88 -11.45 14.45
C TRP A 321 45.27 -11.95 15.85
N TRP A 322 44.96 -11.12 16.84
CA TRP A 322 45.39 -11.25 18.23
C TRP A 322 44.16 -11.16 19.15
N PRO A 323 43.74 -12.24 19.82
CA PRO A 323 42.73 -12.13 20.87
C PRO A 323 43.27 -11.29 22.02
N ASP A 324 42.48 -10.31 22.46
CA ASP A 324 42.77 -9.48 23.61
C ASP A 324 42.34 -10.20 24.89
N LEU A 325 43.34 -10.73 25.61
CA LEU A 325 43.16 -11.50 26.85
C LEU A 325 43.14 -10.62 28.12
N ARG A 326 43.11 -9.28 27.98
CA ARG A 326 43.14 -8.36 29.13
C ARG A 326 41.78 -8.16 29.82
N ASN A 327 40.72 -8.78 29.30
CA ASN A 327 39.34 -8.64 29.78
C ASN A 327 38.92 -9.80 30.69
#